data_AF-A0A1B8WHK5-F1
#
_entry.id   AF-A0A1B8WHK5-F1
#
_cell.length_a   1.000
_cell.length_b   1.000
_cell.length_c   1.000
_cell.angle_alpha   90.00
_cell.angle_beta   90.00
_cell.angle_gamma   90.00
#
_symmetry.space_group_name_H-M   'P 1'
#
loop_
_entity.id
_entity.type
_entity.pdbx_description
1 polymer ?
#
loop_
_entity_poly.entity_id
_entity_poly.type
_entity_poly.pdbx_seq_one_letter_code
_entity_poly.pdbx_strand_id
1 'polypeptide(L)'
;MNGKSALGALLVVVGVIAVLNFVGVHFGAIFGFLLPFILIGLGIVGWMNSKKWIGGILIVIGGMMVLGKLGGVILLLLAIGLIAAGVSLFKKDKRRAY
;
A
#
# COMPACT_ATOMS: atom_id res chain seq x y z
N MET A 1 13.09 -40.26 -2.95
CA MET A 1 13.46 -38.83 -2.91
C MET A 1 13.52 -38.40 -1.46
N ASN A 2 14.67 -37.90 -0.98
CA ASN A 2 14.90 -37.62 0.44
C ASN A 2 14.00 -36.47 0.92
N GLY A 3 13.27 -36.65 2.02
CA GLY A 3 12.36 -35.64 2.58
C GLY A 3 13.01 -34.28 2.89
N LYS A 4 14.35 -34.26 3.05
CA LYS A 4 15.14 -33.03 3.21
C LYS A 4 15.16 -32.17 1.93
N SER A 5 15.18 -32.79 0.75
CA SER A 5 15.09 -32.07 -0.54
C SER A 5 13.69 -31.54 -0.81
N ALA A 6 12.65 -32.26 -0.37
CA ALA A 6 11.27 -31.79 -0.47
C ALA A 6 11.01 -30.58 0.43
N LEU A 7 11.52 -30.60 1.67
CA LEU A 7 11.46 -29.47 2.59
C LEU A 7 12.27 -28.26 2.07
N GLY A 8 13.45 -28.51 1.50
CA GLY A 8 14.26 -27.46 0.86
C GLY A 8 13.52 -26.79 -0.31
N ALA A 9 12.93 -27.58 -1.21
CA ALA A 9 12.14 -27.06 -2.32
C ALA A 9 10.91 -26.27 -1.84
N LEU A 10 10.23 -26.76 -0.80
CA LEU A 10 9.09 -26.06 -0.21
C LEU A 10 9.50 -24.70 0.36
N LEU A 11 10.64 -24.64 1.06
CA LEU A 11 11.15 -23.41 1.66
C LEU A 11 11.56 -22.37 0.60
N VAL A 12 12.14 -22.81 -0.51
CA VAL A 12 12.44 -21.94 -1.66
C VAL A 12 11.16 -21.37 -2.26
N VAL A 13 10.14 -22.21 -2.47
CA VAL A 13 8.84 -21.76 -3.00
C VAL A 13 8.19 -20.74 -2.05
N VAL A 14 8.17 -21.02 -0.75
CA VAL A 14 7.63 -20.11 0.26
C VAL A 14 8.43 -18.80 0.32
N GLY A 15 9.76 -18.86 0.25
CA GLY A 15 10.62 -17.69 0.21
C GLY A 15 10.38 -16.82 -1.03
N VAL A 16 10.24 -17.43 -2.20
CA VAL A 16 9.92 -16.71 -3.45
C VAL A 16 8.54 -16.05 -3.35
N ILE A 17 7.53 -16.75 -2.85
CA ILE A 17 6.17 -16.20 -2.65
C ILE A 17 6.20 -15.03 -1.67
N ALA A 18 6.97 -15.12 -0.59
CA ALA A 18 7.10 -14.06 0.40
C ALA A 18 7.75 -12.80 -0.19
N VAL A 19 8.82 -12.95 -0.98
CA VAL A 19 9.47 -11.82 -1.67
C VAL A 19 8.57 -11.22 -2.74
N LEU A 20 7.87 -12.04 -3.52
CA LEU A 20 6.90 -11.57 -4.51
C LEU A 20 5.77 -10.77 -3.86
N ASN A 21 5.27 -11.22 -2.71
CA ASN A 21 4.29 -10.49 -1.93
C ASN A 21 4.85 -9.18 -1.39
N PHE A 22 6.09 -9.17 -0.88
CA PHE A 22 6.70 -7.94 -0.37
C PHE A 22 6.88 -6.90 -1.49
N VAL A 23 7.39 -7.32 -2.65
CA VAL A 23 7.53 -6.48 -3.83
C VAL A 23 6.15 -6.03 -4.34
N GLY A 24 5.19 -6.95 -4.44
CA GLY A 24 3.82 -6.67 -4.88
C GLY A 24 3.06 -5.72 -3.95
N VAL A 25 3.31 -5.78 -2.64
CA VAL A 25 2.73 -4.84 -1.65
C VAL A 25 3.32 -3.45 -1.81
N HIS A 26 4.64 -3.34 -2.03
CA HIS A 26 5.30 -2.05 -2.29
C HIS A 26 4.83 -1.42 -3.60
N PHE A 27 4.81 -2.19 -4.69
CA PHE A 27 4.28 -1.71 -5.97
C PHE A 27 2.78 -1.44 -5.90
N GLY A 28 2.00 -2.25 -5.18
CA GLY A 28 0.56 -2.07 -4.99
C GLY A 28 0.23 -0.79 -4.20
N ALA A 29 1.06 -0.40 -3.24
CA ALA A 29 0.92 0.88 -2.54
C ALA A 29 1.17 2.07 -3.49
N ILE A 30 2.24 2.00 -4.29
CA ILE A 30 2.62 3.06 -5.25
C ILE A 30 1.59 3.15 -6.39
N PHE A 31 1.31 2.06 -7.09
CA PHE A 31 0.29 2.01 -8.14
C PHE A 31 -1.10 2.34 -7.60
N GLY A 32 -1.37 1.96 -6.37
CA GLY A 32 -2.61 2.30 -5.71
C GLY A 32 -2.82 3.81 -5.59
N PHE A 33 -1.78 4.62 -5.40
CA PHE A 33 -1.90 6.08 -5.46
C PHE A 33 -1.79 6.62 -6.88
N LEU A 34 -0.91 6.05 -7.70
CA LEU A 34 -0.64 6.51 -9.06
C LEU A 34 -1.85 6.36 -10.00
N LEU A 35 -2.57 5.24 -9.90
CA LEU A 35 -3.71 4.90 -10.76
C LEU A 35 -4.90 5.89 -10.61
N PRO A 36 -5.34 6.28 -9.40
CA PRO A 36 -6.37 7.30 -9.26
C PRO A 36 -5.92 8.68 -9.75
N PHE A 37 -4.64 9.05 -9.60
CA PHE A 37 -4.11 10.29 -10.20
C PHE A 37 -4.16 10.26 -11.73
N ILE A 38 -3.78 9.14 -12.35
CA ILE A 38 -3.87 8.94 -13.80
C ILE A 38 -5.34 8.99 -14.26
N LEU A 39 -6.26 8.37 -13.52
CA LEU A 39 -7.70 8.41 -13.82
C LEU A 39 -8.27 9.83 -13.80
N ILE A 40 -7.89 10.64 -12.82
CA ILE A 40 -8.27 12.06 -12.75
C ILE A 40 -7.68 12.82 -13.95
N GLY A 41 -6.40 12.61 -14.27
CA GLY A 41 -5.73 13.23 -15.42
C GLY A 41 -6.41 12.88 -16.75
N LEU A 42 -6.71 11.60 -16.96
CA LEU A 42 -7.46 11.12 -18.14
C LEU A 42 -8.90 11.67 -18.16
N GLY A 43 -9.52 11.82 -17.00
CA GLY A 43 -10.83 12.45 -16.88
C GLY A 43 -10.82 13.92 -17.28
N ILE A 44 -9.78 14.67 -16.92
CA ILE A 44 -9.57 16.07 -17.34
C ILE A 44 -9.34 16.15 -18.85
N VAL A 45 -8.49 15.28 -19.40
CA VAL A 45 -8.25 15.21 -20.87
C VAL A 45 -9.52 14.82 -21.62
N GLY A 46 -10.35 13.93 -21.05
CA GLY A 46 -11.65 13.54 -21.59
C GLY A 46 -12.67 14.67 -21.54
N TRP A 47 -12.62 15.51 -20.49
CA TRP A 47 -13.45 16.70 -20.35
C TRP A 47 -13.11 17.78 -21.40
N MET A 48 -11.82 17.95 -21.71
CA MET A 48 -11.35 18.89 -22.73
C MET A 48 -11.73 18.47 -24.16
N ASN A 49 -11.88 17.18 -24.43
CA ASN A 49 -12.23 16.64 -25.76
C ASN A 49 -13.76 16.56 -26.01
N SER A 50 -14.56 17.45 -25.41
CA SER A 50 -16.03 17.52 -25.54
C SER A 50 -16.82 16.27 -25.08
N LYS A 51 -16.16 15.21 -24.60
CA LYS A 51 -16.78 14.02 -23.99
C LYS A 51 -16.97 14.21 -22.48
N LYS A 52 -17.65 15.31 -22.11
CA LYS A 52 -17.89 15.72 -20.72
C LYS A 52 -18.51 14.63 -19.85
N TRP A 53 -19.34 13.76 -20.44
CA TRP A 53 -19.91 12.59 -19.77
C TRP A 53 -18.84 11.58 -19.31
N ILE A 54 -17.93 11.20 -20.21
CA ILE A 54 -16.88 10.21 -19.91
C ILE A 54 -15.80 10.84 -19.02
N GLY A 55 -15.41 12.09 -19.31
CA GLY A 55 -14.46 12.82 -18.48
C GLY A 55 -14.96 13.03 -17.04
N GLY A 56 -16.24 13.41 -16.88
CA GLY A 56 -16.85 13.59 -15.56
C GLY A 56 -16.90 12.30 -14.75
N ILE A 57 -17.31 11.19 -15.37
CA ILE A 57 -17.33 9.87 -14.70
C ILE A 57 -15.91 9.46 -14.27
N LEU A 58 -14.91 9.65 -15.12
CA LEU A 58 -13.51 9.33 -14.81
C LEU A 58 -12.96 10.19 -13.65
N ILE A 59 -13.29 11.49 -13.60
CA ILE A 59 -12.90 12.38 -12.50
C ILE A 59 -13.60 11.98 -11.20
N VAL A 60 -14.91 11.66 -11.23
CA VAL A 60 -15.65 11.25 -10.04
C VAL A 60 -15.13 9.92 -9.50
N ILE A 61 -14.90 8.93 -10.37
CA ILE A 61 -14.35 7.63 -9.98
C ILE A 61 -12.93 7.79 -9.44
N GLY A 62 -12.08 8.55 -10.13
CA GLY A 62 -10.71 8.84 -9.69
C GLY A 62 -10.69 9.57 -8.34
N GLY A 63 -11.53 10.60 -8.16
CA GLY A 63 -11.65 11.36 -6.93
C GLY A 63 -12.20 10.53 -5.76
N MET A 64 -13.20 9.69 -6.01
CA MET A 64 -13.76 8.77 -5.01
C MET A 64 -12.74 7.72 -4.56
N MET A 65 -11.89 7.22 -5.48
CA MET A 65 -10.77 6.33 -5.15
C MET A 65 -9.68 7.03 -4.31
N VAL A 66 -9.38 8.31 -4.57
CA VAL A 66 -8.46 9.09 -3.72
C VAL A 66 -9.04 9.30 -2.31
N LEU A 67 -10.34 9.63 -2.23
CA LEU A 67 -11.05 9.79 -0.96
C LEU A 67 -11.05 8.50 -0.11
N GLY A 68 -11.25 7.34 -0.74
CA GLY A 68 -11.13 6.04 -0.05
C GLY A 68 -9.73 5.77 0.48
N LYS A 69 -8.67 6.29 -0.16
CA LYS A 69 -7.28 6.13 0.28
C LYS A 69 -6.85 7.08 1.40
N LEU A 70 -7.50 8.24 1.55
CA LEU A 70 -7.26 9.15 2.68
C LEU A 70 -7.56 8.47 4.04
N GLY A 71 -8.57 7.59 4.10
CA GLY A 71 -8.82 6.76 5.30
C GLY A 71 -7.66 5.80 5.61
N GLY A 72 -7.05 5.22 4.58
CA GLY A 72 -5.83 4.41 4.71
C GLY A 72 -4.63 5.21 5.20
N VAL A 73 -4.49 6.48 4.79
CA VAL A 73 -3.43 7.38 5.26
C VAL A 73 -3.58 7.69 6.75
N ILE A 74 -4.80 7.92 7.23
CA ILE A 74 -5.08 8.16 8.66
C ILE A 74 -4.71 6.92 9.49
N LEU A 75 -5.10 5.72 9.04
CA LEU A 75 -4.71 4.45 9.67
C LEU A 75 -3.20 4.22 9.66
N LEU A 76 -2.52 4.62 8.58
CA LEU A 76 -1.07 4.50 8.44
C LEU A 76 -0.34 5.47 9.39
N LEU A 77 -0.83 6.71 9.53
CA LEU A 77 -0.36 7.66 10.54
C LEU A 77 -0.59 7.13 11.96
N LEU A 78 -1.76 6.54 12.22
CA LEU A 78 -2.08 5.93 13.51
C LEU A 78 -1.15 4.76 13.83
N ALA A 79 -0.87 3.90 12.84
CA ALA A 79 0.04 2.77 12.97
C ALA A 79 1.48 3.24 13.26
N ILE A 80 1.97 4.25 12.54
CA ILE A 80 3.28 4.88 12.82
C ILE A 80 3.31 5.43 14.25
N GLY A 81 2.25 6.12 14.68
CA GLY A 81 2.10 6.64 16.04
C GLY A 81 2.14 5.54 17.10
N LEU A 82 1.44 4.43 16.88
CA LEU A 82 1.45 3.27 17.78
C LEU A 82 2.83 2.61 17.87
N ILE A 83 3.51 2.44 16.73
CA ILE A 83 4.87 1.88 16.68
C ILE A 83 5.83 2.80 17.44
N ALA A 84 5.78 4.12 17.21
CA ALA A 84 6.61 5.08 17.91
C ALA A 84 6.32 5.10 19.42
N ALA A 85 5.05 5.04 19.81
CA ALA A 85 4.63 4.98 21.21
C ALA A 85 5.12 3.69 21.89
N GLY A 86 4.97 2.53 21.23
CA GLY A 86 5.45 1.24 21.70
C GLY A 86 6.97 1.20 21.89
N VAL A 87 7.73 1.73 20.93
CA VAL A 87 9.20 1.85 21.04
C VAL A 87 9.59 2.82 22.17
N SER A 88 8.83 3.91 22.38
CA SER A 88 9.10 4.84 23.48
C SER A 88 8.89 4.23 24.87
N LEU A 89 7.91 3.32 25.02
CA LEU A 89 7.65 2.59 26.26
C LEU A 89 8.80 1.64 26.60
N PHE A 90 9.26 0.85 25.62
CA PHE A 90 10.41 -0.04 25.78
C PHE A 90 11.72 0.71 26.09
N LYS A 91 11.88 1.94 25.56
CA LYS A 91 13.08 2.76 25.80
C LYS A 91 13.08 3.43 27.19
N LYS A 92 11.92 3.63 27.80
CA LYS A 92 11.78 4.27 29.12
C LYS A 92 12.07 3.29 30.26
N ASP A 93 11.82 2.00 30.05
CA ASP A 93 12.07 0.94 31.01
C ASP A 93 13.59 0.73 31.27
N LYS A 94 14.43 0.82 30.21
CA LYS A 94 15.90 0.70 30.34
C LYS A 94 16.59 1.83 31.11
N ARG A 95 15.94 2.97 31.38
CA ARG A 95 16.54 4.09 32.14
C ARG A 95 16.24 4.08 33.64
N ARG A 96 15.42 3.14 34.13
CA ARG A 96 15.09 3.01 35.56
C ARG A 96 15.83 1.87 36.27
N ALA A 97 16.77 1.21 35.59
CA ALA A 97 17.59 0.13 36.14
C ALA A 97 19.02 0.60 36.50
N TYR A 98 19.18 1.85 36.94
CA TYR A 98 20.40 2.38 37.54
C TYR A 98 20.05 3.06 38.86
#